data_AF-A0A819CNE3-F1
#
_entry.id   AF-A0A819CNE3-F1
#
_cell.length_a   1.000
_cell.length_b   1.000
_cell.length_c   1.000
_cell.angle_alpha   90.00
_cell.angle_beta   90.00
_cell.angle_gamma   90.00
#
_symmetry.space_group_name_H-M   'P 1'
#
loop_
_entity.id
_entity.type
_entity.pdbx_description
1 polymer ?
#
loop_
_entity_poly.entity_id
_entity_poly.type
_entity_poly.pdbx_seq_one_letter_code
_entity_poly.pdbx_strand_id
1 'polypeptide(L)'
;MSDKEPLLKKHNKLLDDNDSDNENKSFSEWRQYFNQQKTDAKNKKLNDEINQTTKDIPVGVLQLYRFADRIDILLIILGLCFMLGHVVGVLANVILFGQITGLFATTSFAVDCNNQYQNLESTIINNTVCPLGIDLNPLNYDRLHKLCHYDNKTISSTLSPLTPLFHDNVMHLVYWFFGFSILVFLCCSIEYFCWTVATKRQTSRMSVLLFQSIIQRVITRETEAQLSTYSKAGQIAQEVFSSLRTVLSFNGSKYQQKQYEKELKLNEWYTVRK
;
A
#
# COMPACT_ATOMS: atom_id res chain seq x y z
N MET A 1 -58.89 56.83 58.21
CA MET A 1 -57.71 55.94 58.24
C MET A 1 -57.71 55.18 56.93
N SER A 2 -56.80 55.57 56.03
CA SER A 2 -56.96 55.53 54.58
C SER A 2 -56.39 54.25 53.95
N ASP A 3 -57.21 53.61 53.10
CA ASP A 3 -56.89 52.94 51.83
C ASP A 3 -55.49 52.29 51.70
N LYS A 4 -55.35 51.01 52.12
CA LYS A 4 -54.17 50.18 51.81
C LYS A 4 -54.48 48.75 51.34
N GLU A 5 -55.72 48.30 51.42
CA GLU A 5 -56.12 46.94 51.02
C GLU A 5 -56.04 46.61 49.51
N PRO A 6 -56.36 47.52 48.56
CA PRO A 6 -56.35 47.15 47.14
C PRO A 6 -54.94 47.05 46.54
N LEU A 7 -53.94 47.72 47.14
CA LEU A 7 -52.55 47.67 46.68
C LEU A 7 -51.82 46.40 47.15
N LEU A 8 -52.11 45.91 48.37
CA LEU A 8 -51.56 44.65 48.89
C LEU A 8 -52.04 43.44 48.06
N LYS A 9 -53.32 43.42 47.68
CA LYS A 9 -53.89 42.32 46.88
C LYS A 9 -53.37 42.29 45.44
N LYS A 10 -53.09 43.47 44.86
CA LYS A 10 -52.48 43.59 43.52
C LYS A 10 -50.99 43.24 43.53
N HIS A 11 -50.25 43.60 44.59
CA HIS A 11 -48.84 43.26 44.73
C HIS A 11 -48.64 41.75 44.94
N ASN A 12 -49.43 41.11 45.79
CA ASN A 12 -49.35 39.65 45.99
C ASN A 12 -49.70 38.86 44.72
N LYS A 13 -50.70 39.32 43.95
CA LYS A 13 -51.05 38.69 42.66
C LYS A 13 -49.94 38.85 41.60
N LEU A 14 -49.29 40.01 41.53
CA LEU A 14 -48.16 40.25 40.63
C LEU A 14 -46.88 39.50 41.04
N LEU A 15 -46.75 39.15 42.33
CA LEU A 15 -45.68 38.28 42.83
C LEU A 15 -45.95 36.81 42.48
N ASP A 16 -47.19 36.32 42.68
CA ASP A 16 -47.58 34.95 42.33
C ASP A 16 -47.51 34.68 40.81
N ASP A 17 -47.95 35.64 39.98
CA ASP A 17 -47.89 35.53 38.51
C ASP A 17 -46.43 35.48 38.00
N ASN A 18 -45.52 36.27 38.61
CA ASN A 18 -44.09 36.23 38.26
C ASN A 18 -43.41 34.93 38.67
N ASP A 19 -43.77 34.35 39.82
CA ASP A 19 -43.15 33.11 40.31
C ASP A 19 -43.59 31.91 39.45
N SER A 20 -44.87 31.84 39.06
CA SER A 20 -45.38 30.76 38.21
C SER A 20 -44.84 30.80 36.77
N ASP A 21 -44.66 31.99 36.18
CA ASP A 21 -44.01 32.14 34.87
C ASP A 21 -42.52 31.79 34.92
N ASN A 22 -41.84 32.11 36.03
CA ASN A 22 -40.43 31.77 36.25
C ASN A 22 -40.23 30.26 36.49
N GLU A 23 -41.15 29.60 37.22
CA GLU A 23 -41.19 28.15 37.37
C GLU A 23 -41.48 27.44 36.03
N ASN A 24 -42.43 27.92 35.23
CA ASN A 24 -42.73 27.33 33.92
C ASN A 24 -41.55 27.45 32.94
N LYS A 25 -40.86 28.60 32.97
CA LYS A 25 -39.65 28.83 32.19
C LYS A 25 -38.51 27.92 32.64
N SER A 26 -38.25 27.86 33.94
CA SER A 26 -37.30 26.93 34.56
C SER A 26 -37.61 25.48 34.19
N PHE A 27 -38.88 25.05 34.28
CA PHE A 27 -39.31 23.70 33.95
C PHE A 27 -39.12 23.36 32.47
N SER A 28 -39.30 24.33 31.57
CA SER A 28 -39.02 24.16 30.14
C SER A 28 -37.52 24.02 29.83
N GLU A 29 -36.67 24.76 30.54
CA GLU A 29 -35.21 24.67 30.46
C GLU A 29 -34.72 23.33 31.01
N TRP A 30 -35.26 22.88 32.14
CA TRP A 30 -35.01 21.54 32.68
C TRP A 30 -35.43 20.45 31.69
N ARG A 31 -36.59 20.59 31.04
CA ARG A 31 -37.06 19.62 30.04
C ARG A 31 -36.13 19.56 28.82
N GLN A 32 -35.62 20.70 28.36
CA GLN A 32 -34.60 20.75 27.30
C GLN A 32 -33.29 20.09 27.75
N TYR A 33 -32.83 20.40 28.96
CA TYR A 33 -31.62 19.80 29.55
C TYR A 33 -31.70 18.27 29.65
N PHE A 34 -32.84 17.72 30.10
CA PHE A 34 -33.05 16.26 30.15
C PHE A 34 -33.11 15.60 28.77
N ASN A 35 -33.69 16.29 27.77
CA ASN A 35 -33.68 15.79 26.40
C ASN A 35 -32.27 15.80 25.80
N GLN A 36 -31.49 16.85 26.06
CA GLN A 36 -30.08 16.96 25.65
C GLN A 36 -29.25 15.81 26.25
N GLN A 37 -29.39 15.54 27.55
CA GLN A 37 -28.69 14.42 28.19
C GLN A 37 -29.08 13.06 27.63
N LYS A 38 -30.37 12.85 27.29
CA LYS A 38 -30.80 11.62 26.63
C LYS A 38 -30.17 11.46 25.24
N THR A 39 -30.06 12.54 24.46
CA THR A 39 -29.39 12.51 23.16
C THR A 39 -27.89 12.28 23.30
N ASP A 40 -27.24 12.89 24.29
CA ASP A 40 -25.80 12.75 24.53
C ASP A 40 -25.45 11.34 25.02
N ALA A 41 -26.26 10.78 25.92
CA ALA A 41 -26.11 9.40 26.39
C ALA A 41 -26.33 8.38 25.25
N LYS A 42 -27.31 8.63 24.37
CA LYS A 42 -27.56 7.79 23.19
C LYS A 42 -26.40 7.87 22.19
N ASN A 43 -25.88 9.06 21.91
CA ASN A 43 -24.73 9.28 21.03
C ASN A 43 -23.45 8.67 21.60
N LYS A 44 -23.23 8.78 22.91
CA LYS A 44 -22.10 8.14 23.60
C LYS A 44 -22.16 6.62 23.47
N LYS A 45 -23.32 6.01 23.71
CA LYS A 45 -23.51 4.56 23.59
C LYS A 45 -23.33 4.06 22.15
N LEU A 46 -23.81 4.83 21.16
CA LEU A 46 -23.59 4.56 19.74
C LEU A 46 -22.11 4.64 19.37
N ASN A 47 -21.40 5.66 19.87
CA ASN A 47 -19.97 5.81 19.64
C ASN A 47 -19.15 4.69 20.31
N ASP A 48 -19.56 4.24 21.50
CA ASP A 48 -18.92 3.12 22.19
C ASP A 48 -19.12 1.80 21.42
N GLU A 49 -20.31 1.55 20.86
CA GLU A 49 -20.58 0.41 19.96
C GLU A 49 -19.77 0.51 18.66
N ILE A 50 -19.68 1.69 18.05
CA ILE A 50 -18.86 1.92 16.85
C ILE A 50 -17.39 1.65 17.16
N ASN A 51 -16.86 2.20 18.27
CA ASN A 51 -15.48 1.99 18.72
C ASN A 51 -15.16 0.53 19.04
N GLN A 52 -16.16 -0.22 19.52
CA GLN A 52 -16.02 -1.66 19.74
C GLN A 52 -16.00 -2.45 18.42
N THR A 53 -16.71 -1.99 17.39
CA THR A 53 -16.66 -2.57 16.04
C THR A 53 -15.43 -2.17 15.22
N THR A 54 -14.77 -1.04 15.55
CA THR A 54 -13.53 -0.58 14.90
C THR A 54 -12.25 -1.00 15.62
N LYS A 55 -12.33 -1.77 16.71
CA LYS A 55 -11.12 -2.36 17.31
C LYS A 55 -10.41 -3.19 16.23
N ASP A 56 -9.21 -2.80 15.83
CA ASP A 56 -8.50 -3.38 14.68
C ASP A 56 -8.32 -4.90 14.86
N ILE A 57 -9.24 -5.67 14.28
CA ILE A 57 -9.12 -7.14 14.23
C ILE A 57 -8.06 -7.42 13.16
N PRO A 58 -6.90 -8.00 13.50
CA PRO A 58 -5.87 -8.28 12.52
C PRO A 58 -6.42 -9.26 11.49
N VAL A 59 -6.50 -8.83 10.25
CA VAL A 59 -6.96 -9.66 9.13
C VAL A 59 -5.78 -10.47 8.60
N GLY A 60 -6.02 -11.76 8.32
CA GLY A 60 -4.99 -12.60 7.71
C GLY A 60 -4.62 -12.10 6.31
N VAL A 61 -3.33 -12.19 5.95
CA VAL A 61 -2.83 -11.75 4.63
C VAL A 61 -3.52 -12.45 3.45
N LEU A 62 -3.96 -13.70 3.63
CA LEU A 62 -4.72 -14.44 2.61
C LEU A 62 -6.16 -13.93 2.46
N GLN A 63 -6.71 -13.36 3.53
CA GLN A 63 -8.06 -12.82 3.53
C GLN A 63 -8.15 -11.50 2.75
N LEU A 64 -7.04 -10.78 2.58
CA LEU A 64 -6.92 -9.66 1.64
C LEU A 64 -7.13 -10.10 0.18
N TYR A 65 -6.71 -11.32 -0.17
CA TYR A 65 -6.85 -11.88 -1.51
C TYR A 65 -8.22 -12.51 -1.78
N ARG A 66 -9.19 -12.40 -0.87
CA ARG A 66 -10.55 -12.93 -1.05
C ARG A 66 -11.25 -12.37 -2.30
N PHE A 67 -10.84 -11.20 -2.78
CA PHE A 67 -11.40 -10.52 -3.94
C PHE A 67 -10.55 -10.65 -5.23
N ALA A 68 -9.42 -11.36 -5.15
CA ALA A 68 -8.52 -11.56 -6.28
C ALA A 68 -9.05 -12.67 -7.20
N ASP A 69 -9.06 -12.43 -8.51
CA ASP A 69 -9.41 -13.46 -9.48
C ASP A 69 -8.28 -14.47 -9.67
N ARG A 70 -8.61 -15.59 -10.32
CA ARG A 70 -7.62 -16.57 -10.80
C ARG A 70 -6.51 -15.90 -11.62
N ILE A 71 -6.84 -14.92 -12.47
CA ILE A 71 -5.85 -14.20 -13.27
C ILE A 71 -4.95 -13.32 -12.38
N ASP A 72 -5.50 -12.69 -11.33
CA ASP A 72 -4.72 -11.86 -10.42
C ASP A 72 -3.73 -12.73 -9.60
N ILE A 73 -4.19 -13.89 -9.15
CA ILE A 73 -3.36 -14.89 -8.46
C ILE A 73 -2.27 -15.43 -9.41
N LEU A 74 -2.63 -15.75 -10.66
CA LEU A 74 -1.66 -16.22 -11.66
C LEU A 74 -0.61 -15.16 -11.99
N LEU A 75 -1.00 -13.88 -12.12
CA LEU A 75 -0.07 -12.76 -12.33
C LEU A 75 0.90 -12.60 -11.16
N ILE A 76 0.43 -12.74 -9.92
CA ILE A 76 1.32 -12.64 -8.75
C ILE A 76 2.32 -13.80 -8.72
N ILE A 77 1.87 -15.02 -8.97
CA ILE A 77 2.75 -16.20 -9.03
C ILE A 77 3.77 -16.04 -10.16
N LEU A 78 3.32 -15.60 -11.34
CA LEU A 78 4.19 -15.36 -12.49
C LEU A 78 5.25 -14.30 -12.17
N GLY A 79 4.85 -13.18 -11.56
CA GLY A 79 5.76 -12.12 -11.12
C GLY A 79 6.80 -12.62 -10.11
N LEU A 80 6.40 -13.48 -9.16
CA LEU A 80 7.32 -14.09 -8.20
C LEU A 80 8.34 -15.03 -8.87
N CYS A 81 7.91 -15.83 -9.85
CA CYS A 81 8.82 -16.69 -10.59
C CYS A 81 9.87 -15.87 -11.38
N PHE A 82 9.44 -14.79 -12.05
CA PHE A 82 10.35 -13.91 -12.79
C PHE A 82 11.28 -13.12 -11.85
N MET A 83 10.82 -12.76 -10.65
CA MET A 83 11.65 -12.13 -9.62
C MET A 83 12.78 -13.06 -9.16
N LEU A 84 12.46 -14.32 -8.87
CA LEU A 84 13.49 -15.32 -8.54
C LEU A 84 14.50 -15.48 -9.69
N GLY A 85 14.01 -15.55 -10.92
CA GLY A 85 14.87 -15.61 -12.11
C GLY A 85 15.77 -14.39 -12.28
N HIS A 86 15.24 -13.19 -12.03
CA HIS A 86 16.00 -11.94 -12.06
C HIS A 86 17.14 -11.96 -11.04
N VAL A 87 16.85 -12.35 -9.79
CA VAL A 87 17.87 -12.46 -8.73
C VAL A 87 18.96 -13.46 -9.10
N VAL A 88 18.59 -14.64 -9.60
CA VAL A 88 19.56 -15.66 -10.03
C VAL A 88 20.42 -15.16 -11.20
N GLY A 89 19.82 -14.48 -12.18
CA GLY A 89 20.56 -13.94 -13.33
C GLY A 89 21.55 -12.84 -12.95
N VAL A 90 21.20 -11.96 -12.00
CA VAL A 90 22.15 -10.96 -11.47
C VAL A 90 23.32 -11.64 -10.75
N LEU A 91 23.05 -12.67 -9.94
CA LEU A 91 24.11 -13.43 -9.26
C LEU A 91 25.03 -14.16 -10.24
N ALA A 92 24.46 -14.76 -11.30
CA ALA A 92 25.25 -15.39 -12.37
C ALA A 92 26.18 -14.39 -13.07
N ASN A 93 25.70 -13.16 -13.33
CA ASN A 93 26.52 -12.10 -13.91
C ASN A 93 27.71 -11.70 -13.02
N VAL A 94 27.52 -11.66 -11.69
CA VAL A 94 28.61 -11.37 -10.74
C VAL A 94 29.69 -12.46 -10.78
N ILE A 95 29.29 -13.73 -10.88
CA ILE A 95 30.24 -14.86 -10.98
C ILE A 95 31.03 -14.79 -12.29
N LEU A 96 30.37 -14.53 -13.42
CA LEU A 96 31.03 -14.39 -14.73
C LEU A 96 31.99 -13.21 -14.74
N PHE A 97 31.60 -12.07 -14.15
CA PHE A 97 32.48 -10.91 -14.00
C PHE A 97 33.74 -11.28 -13.22
N GLY A 98 33.61 -12.02 -12.11
CA GLY A 98 34.75 -12.49 -11.32
C GLY A 98 35.72 -13.38 -12.11
N GLN A 99 35.20 -14.27 -12.97
CA GLN A 99 36.05 -15.10 -13.84
C GLN A 99 36.79 -14.27 -14.89
N ILE A 100 36.11 -13.33 -15.53
CA ILE A 100 36.72 -12.42 -16.50
C ILE A 100 37.83 -11.60 -15.82
N THR A 101 37.56 -11.00 -14.65
CA THR A 101 38.57 -10.26 -13.87
C THR A 101 39.76 -11.13 -13.48
N GLY A 102 39.52 -12.39 -13.08
CA GLY A 102 40.61 -13.33 -12.75
C GLY A 102 41.52 -13.65 -13.95
N LEU A 103 40.95 -13.78 -15.15
CA LEU A 103 41.72 -13.98 -16.38
C LEU A 103 42.54 -12.73 -16.75
N PHE A 104 41.97 -11.53 -16.57
CA PHE A 104 42.72 -10.28 -16.81
C PHE A 104 43.85 -10.08 -15.79
N ALA A 105 43.63 -10.37 -14.51
CA ALA A 105 44.64 -10.20 -13.47
C ALA A 105 45.84 -11.14 -13.63
N THR A 106 45.58 -12.39 -14.01
CA THR A 106 46.64 -13.39 -14.24
C THR A 106 47.46 -13.08 -15.50
N THR A 107 46.80 -12.63 -16.56
CA THR A 107 47.48 -12.23 -17.81
C THR A 107 48.27 -10.94 -17.64
N SER A 108 47.75 -9.93 -16.93
CA SER A 108 48.51 -8.70 -16.65
C SER A 108 49.76 -8.99 -15.83
N PHE A 109 49.67 -9.83 -14.80
CA PHE A 109 50.83 -10.23 -13.99
C PHE A 109 51.89 -10.98 -14.81
N ALA A 110 51.47 -11.89 -15.69
CA ALA A 110 52.38 -12.61 -16.58
C ALA A 110 53.11 -11.67 -17.55
N VAL A 111 52.40 -10.67 -18.11
CA VAL A 111 52.99 -9.65 -18.99
C VAL A 111 53.97 -8.76 -18.24
N ASP A 112 53.63 -8.32 -17.03
CA ASP A 112 54.51 -7.48 -16.21
C ASP A 112 55.80 -8.23 -15.80
N CYS A 113 55.69 -9.51 -15.44
CA CYS A 113 56.84 -10.37 -15.15
C CYS A 113 57.74 -10.52 -16.38
N ASN A 114 57.16 -10.75 -17.56
CA ASN A 114 57.91 -10.83 -18.82
C ASN A 114 58.64 -9.52 -19.16
N ASN A 115 58.00 -8.37 -18.94
CA ASN A 115 58.62 -7.06 -19.17
C ASN A 115 59.75 -6.77 -18.18
N GLN A 116 59.61 -7.14 -16.90
CA GLN A 116 60.71 -6.99 -15.92
C GLN A 116 61.91 -7.89 -16.25
N TYR A 117 61.68 -9.10 -16.75
CA TYR A 117 62.75 -9.99 -17.20
C TYR A 117 63.53 -9.41 -18.40
N GLN A 118 62.84 -8.88 -19.42
CA GLN A 118 63.48 -8.25 -20.59
C GLN A 118 64.32 -7.02 -20.21
N ASN A 119 63.88 -6.25 -19.21
CA ASN A 119 64.65 -5.11 -18.69
C ASN A 119 65.91 -5.55 -17.93
N LEU A 120 65.85 -6.66 -17.18
CA LEU A 120 67.05 -7.27 -16.58
C LEU A 120 68.01 -7.81 -17.65
N GLU A 121 67.50 -8.45 -18.71
CA GLU A 121 68.29 -8.97 -19.83
C GLU A 121 69.06 -7.83 -20.53
N SER A 122 68.40 -6.71 -20.81
CA SER A 122 69.05 -5.51 -21.37
C SER A 122 70.10 -4.87 -20.45
N THR A 123 69.95 -5.02 -19.13
CA THR A 123 70.93 -4.53 -18.14
C THR A 123 72.14 -5.45 -18.04
N ILE A 124 71.94 -6.77 -18.16
CA ILE A 124 73.03 -7.77 -18.19
C ILE A 124 73.84 -7.70 -19.48
N ILE A 125 73.19 -7.41 -20.62
CA ILE A 125 73.87 -7.29 -21.93
C ILE A 125 74.69 -5.98 -22.02
N ASN A 126 74.26 -4.91 -21.33
CA ASN A 126 74.95 -3.62 -21.32
C ASN A 126 75.96 -3.45 -20.18
N ASN A 127 75.94 -4.31 -19.15
CA ASN A 127 76.93 -4.34 -18.08
C ASN A 127 77.72 -5.65 -18.09
N THR A 128 78.85 -5.64 -18.79
CA THR A 128 80.04 -6.47 -18.51
C THR A 128 80.69 -6.15 -17.14
N VAL A 129 79.98 -5.47 -16.23
CA VAL A 129 80.41 -5.23 -14.85
C VAL A 129 79.23 -5.44 -13.91
N CYS A 130 79.19 -6.59 -13.25
CA CYS A 130 78.34 -6.83 -12.09
C CYS A 130 78.85 -5.97 -10.92
N PRO A 131 78.00 -5.21 -10.18
CA PRO A 131 78.43 -4.48 -8.98
C PRO A 131 78.61 -5.38 -7.74
N LEU A 132 78.88 -6.67 -7.93
CA LEU A 132 79.02 -7.68 -6.87
C LEU A 132 80.29 -8.54 -6.98
N GLY A 133 81.23 -8.23 -7.88
CA GLY A 133 82.60 -8.79 -7.83
C GLY A 133 82.69 -10.33 -7.85
N ILE A 134 81.81 -11.01 -8.59
CA ILE A 134 81.92 -12.45 -8.82
C ILE A 134 82.47 -12.65 -10.23
N ASP A 135 83.73 -13.11 -10.33
CA ASP A 135 84.35 -13.52 -11.59
C ASP A 135 83.64 -14.76 -12.14
N LEU A 136 82.80 -14.55 -13.15
CA LEU A 136 82.13 -15.63 -13.87
C LEU A 136 83.08 -16.16 -14.96
N ASN A 137 83.63 -17.35 -14.70
CA ASN A 137 84.44 -18.10 -15.65
C ASN A 137 83.72 -18.29 -17.02
N PRO A 138 84.43 -18.29 -18.17
CA PRO A 138 83.83 -18.33 -19.51
C PRO A 138 83.01 -19.61 -19.82
N LEU A 139 83.17 -20.67 -19.02
CA LEU A 139 82.34 -21.89 -19.09
C LEU A 139 80.93 -21.70 -18.52
N ASN A 140 80.70 -20.68 -17.70
CA ASN A 140 79.41 -20.40 -17.05
C ASN A 140 78.54 -19.44 -17.89
N TYR A 141 79.15 -18.59 -18.71
CA TYR A 141 78.44 -17.69 -19.64
C TYR A 141 77.67 -18.48 -20.71
N ASP A 142 78.27 -19.50 -21.32
CA ASP A 142 77.58 -20.31 -22.33
C ASP A 142 76.43 -21.14 -21.72
N ARG A 143 76.55 -21.56 -20.45
CA ARG A 143 75.45 -22.22 -19.71
C ARG A 143 74.35 -21.24 -19.31
N LEU A 144 74.68 -20.04 -18.83
CA LEU A 144 73.71 -18.99 -18.51
C LEU A 144 72.98 -18.47 -19.75
N HIS A 145 73.69 -18.27 -20.86
CA HIS A 145 73.12 -17.87 -22.14
C HIS A 145 72.22 -18.97 -22.72
N LYS A 146 72.61 -20.26 -22.62
CA LYS A 146 71.73 -21.38 -22.99
C LYS A 146 70.53 -21.55 -22.06
N LEU A 147 70.66 -21.30 -20.77
CA LEU A 147 69.53 -21.34 -19.83
C LEU A 147 68.56 -20.18 -20.10
N CYS A 148 69.03 -18.94 -20.27
CA CYS A 148 68.19 -17.80 -20.65
C CYS A 148 67.56 -17.96 -22.05
N HIS A 149 68.26 -18.54 -23.02
CA HIS A 149 67.71 -18.75 -24.36
C HIS A 149 66.75 -19.94 -24.42
N TYR A 150 66.98 -20.99 -23.62
CA TYR A 150 66.03 -22.09 -23.43
C TYR A 150 64.76 -21.60 -22.73
N ASP A 151 64.89 -20.73 -21.72
CA ASP A 151 63.78 -20.17 -20.97
C ASP A 151 63.02 -19.10 -21.77
N ASN A 152 63.70 -18.20 -22.50
CA ASN A 152 63.06 -17.22 -23.39
C ASN A 152 62.29 -17.90 -24.53
N LYS A 153 62.86 -18.93 -25.18
CA LYS A 153 62.12 -19.68 -26.20
C LYS A 153 60.94 -20.43 -25.59
N THR A 154 61.03 -20.88 -24.34
CA THR A 154 59.92 -21.56 -23.62
C THR A 154 58.86 -20.55 -23.12
N ILE A 155 59.24 -19.37 -22.65
CA ILE A 155 58.35 -18.29 -22.17
C ILE A 155 57.67 -17.56 -23.36
N SER A 156 58.41 -17.23 -24.41
CA SER A 156 57.87 -16.63 -25.64
C SER A 156 56.99 -17.61 -26.44
N SER A 157 57.36 -18.90 -26.47
CA SER A 157 56.51 -19.94 -27.08
C SER A 157 55.36 -20.42 -26.18
N THR A 158 55.32 -20.06 -24.90
CA THR A 158 54.15 -20.32 -24.03
C THR A 158 53.21 -19.12 -23.98
N LEU A 159 53.71 -17.88 -24.11
CA LEU A 159 52.89 -16.67 -24.11
C LEU A 159 52.20 -16.42 -25.47
N SER A 160 52.82 -16.79 -26.59
CA SER A 160 52.22 -16.67 -27.94
C SER A 160 51.01 -17.57 -28.22
N PRO A 161 50.93 -18.85 -27.76
CA PRO A 161 49.70 -19.64 -27.82
C PRO A 161 48.71 -19.33 -26.68
N LEU A 162 49.15 -18.64 -25.62
CA LEU A 162 48.25 -18.19 -24.55
C LEU A 162 47.33 -17.06 -25.00
N THR A 163 47.76 -16.19 -25.93
CA THR A 163 46.94 -15.07 -26.42
C THR A 163 45.71 -15.49 -27.24
N PRO A 164 45.74 -16.44 -28.20
CA PRO A 164 44.54 -16.90 -28.89
C PRO A 164 43.63 -17.71 -27.95
N LEU A 165 44.20 -18.55 -27.09
CA LEU A 165 43.41 -19.33 -26.11
C LEU A 165 42.73 -18.44 -25.07
N PHE A 166 43.43 -17.39 -24.59
CA PHE A 166 42.85 -16.35 -23.73
C PHE A 166 41.74 -15.60 -24.44
N HIS A 167 41.97 -15.20 -25.70
CA HIS A 167 40.98 -14.50 -26.50
C HIS A 167 39.70 -15.32 -26.63
N ASP A 168 39.80 -16.59 -27.01
CA ASP A 168 38.63 -17.46 -27.19
C ASP A 168 37.85 -17.68 -25.87
N ASN A 169 38.56 -17.89 -24.76
CA ASN A 169 37.94 -18.08 -23.44
C ASN A 169 37.27 -16.80 -22.92
N VAL A 170 37.94 -15.65 -23.04
CA VAL A 170 37.39 -14.36 -22.61
C VAL A 170 36.20 -13.97 -23.48
N MET A 171 36.28 -14.17 -24.80
CA MET A 171 35.17 -13.85 -25.70
C MET A 171 33.94 -14.70 -25.40
N HIS A 172 34.10 -16.01 -25.15
CA HIS A 172 32.98 -16.86 -24.73
C HIS A 172 32.33 -16.37 -23.42
N LEU A 173 33.13 -16.05 -22.39
CA LEU A 173 32.60 -15.53 -21.13
C LEU A 173 31.88 -14.18 -21.30
N VAL A 174 32.43 -13.30 -22.15
CA VAL A 174 31.83 -12.00 -22.47
C VAL A 174 30.48 -12.17 -23.19
N TYR A 175 30.37 -13.10 -24.14
CA TYR A 175 29.07 -13.40 -24.77
C TYR A 175 28.02 -13.88 -23.77
N TRP A 176 28.39 -14.77 -22.84
CA TRP A 176 27.48 -15.22 -21.78
C TRP A 176 27.07 -14.09 -20.84
N PHE A 177 28.00 -13.20 -20.48
CA PHE A 177 27.72 -12.03 -19.64
C PHE A 177 26.69 -11.08 -20.28
N PHE A 178 26.86 -10.76 -21.56
CA PHE A 178 25.90 -9.93 -22.29
C PHE A 178 24.56 -10.64 -22.50
N GLY A 179 24.58 -11.95 -22.78
CA GLY A 179 23.37 -12.76 -22.93
C GLY A 179 22.51 -12.78 -21.66
N PHE A 180 23.10 -13.08 -20.50
CA PHE A 180 22.40 -13.04 -19.21
C PHE A 180 21.93 -11.63 -18.84
N SER A 181 22.72 -10.60 -19.14
CA SER A 181 22.32 -9.21 -18.90
C SER A 181 21.06 -8.80 -19.66
N ILE A 182 20.96 -9.17 -20.95
CA ILE A 182 19.75 -8.94 -21.76
C ILE A 182 18.56 -9.72 -21.18
N LEU A 183 18.76 -10.98 -20.80
CA LEU A 183 17.72 -11.81 -20.20
C LEU A 183 17.21 -11.21 -18.87
N VAL A 184 18.10 -10.76 -18.00
CA VAL A 184 17.78 -10.13 -16.71
C VAL A 184 16.97 -8.84 -16.93
N PHE A 185 17.34 -8.02 -17.92
CA PHE A 185 16.60 -6.81 -18.26
C PHE A 185 15.16 -7.11 -18.73
N LEU A 186 14.99 -8.16 -19.55
CA LEU A 186 13.67 -8.62 -19.98
C LEU A 186 12.85 -9.17 -18.81
N CYS A 187 13.44 -9.99 -17.93
CA CYS A 187 12.77 -10.51 -16.73
C CYS A 187 12.29 -9.39 -15.80
N CYS A 188 13.12 -8.36 -15.56
CA CYS A 188 12.76 -7.20 -14.74
C CYS A 188 11.58 -6.41 -15.36
N SER A 189 11.61 -6.23 -16.69
CA SER A 189 10.52 -5.55 -17.41
C SER A 189 9.19 -6.30 -17.27
N ILE A 190 9.23 -7.63 -17.39
CA ILE A 190 8.06 -8.50 -17.24
C ILE A 190 7.55 -8.50 -15.79
N GLU A 191 8.44 -8.60 -14.80
CA GLU A 191 8.09 -8.53 -13.38
C GLU A 191 7.36 -7.21 -13.05
N TYR A 192 7.95 -6.07 -13.42
CA TYR A 192 7.36 -4.75 -13.18
C TYR A 192 5.97 -4.61 -13.79
N PHE A 193 5.82 -5.05 -15.04
CA PHE A 193 4.53 -5.03 -15.73
C PHE A 193 3.51 -5.91 -14.99
N CYS A 194 3.91 -7.11 -14.59
CA CYS A 194 3.05 -8.09 -13.94
C CYS A 194 2.51 -7.58 -12.59
N TRP A 195 3.38 -7.02 -11.76
CA TRP A 195 3.01 -6.40 -10.47
C TRP A 195 2.12 -5.16 -10.67
N THR A 196 2.42 -4.33 -11.66
CA THR A 196 1.62 -3.13 -11.96
C THR A 196 0.21 -3.48 -12.41
N VAL A 197 0.04 -4.51 -13.24
CA VAL A 197 -1.28 -4.97 -13.69
C VAL A 197 -2.05 -5.61 -12.53
N ALA A 198 -1.41 -6.45 -11.72
CA ALA A 198 -2.03 -7.08 -10.56
C ALA A 198 -2.54 -6.06 -9.54
N THR A 199 -1.71 -5.07 -9.18
CA THR A 199 -2.08 -4.02 -8.20
C THR A 199 -3.20 -3.12 -8.69
N LYS A 200 -3.18 -2.72 -9.97
CA LYS A 200 -4.26 -1.91 -10.57
C LYS A 200 -5.60 -2.66 -10.53
N ARG A 201 -5.60 -3.94 -10.93
CA ARG A 201 -6.81 -4.77 -10.93
C ARG A 201 -7.37 -4.99 -9.52
N GLN A 202 -6.51 -5.32 -8.56
CA GLN A 202 -6.90 -5.51 -7.16
C GLN A 202 -7.54 -4.23 -6.57
N THR A 203 -6.92 -3.07 -6.82
CA THR A 203 -7.37 -1.77 -6.29
C THR A 203 -8.72 -1.36 -6.84
N SER A 204 -8.92 -1.43 -8.16
CA SER A 204 -10.21 -1.07 -8.76
C SER A 204 -11.36 -1.94 -8.27
N ARG A 205 -11.11 -3.25 -8.08
CA ARG A 205 -12.12 -4.20 -7.62
C ARG A 205 -12.57 -3.93 -6.19
N MET A 206 -11.63 -3.74 -5.27
CA MET A 206 -11.99 -3.43 -3.89
C MET A 206 -12.82 -2.14 -3.80
N SER A 207 -12.49 -1.12 -4.60
CA SER A 207 -13.22 0.15 -4.60
C SER A 207 -14.67 -0.03 -5.08
N VAL A 208 -14.91 -0.77 -6.16
CA VAL A 208 -16.29 -1.00 -6.66
C VAL A 208 -17.15 -1.73 -5.62
N LEU A 209 -16.60 -2.77 -4.98
CA LEU A 209 -17.33 -3.51 -3.94
C LEU A 209 -17.63 -2.65 -2.72
N LEU A 210 -16.69 -1.79 -2.32
CA LEU A 210 -16.91 -0.82 -1.24
C LEU A 210 -18.04 0.15 -1.61
N PHE A 211 -18.02 0.76 -2.80
CA PHE A 211 -19.08 1.66 -3.25
C PHE A 211 -20.45 0.97 -3.30
N GLN A 212 -20.50 -0.26 -3.82
CA GLN A 212 -21.73 -1.05 -3.83
C GLN A 212 -22.25 -1.29 -2.41
N SER A 213 -21.38 -1.65 -1.47
CA SER A 213 -21.77 -1.89 -0.08
C SER A 213 -22.29 -0.63 0.63
N ILE A 214 -21.69 0.54 0.33
CA ILE A 214 -22.12 1.82 0.90
C ILE A 214 -23.48 2.21 0.34
N ILE A 215 -23.66 2.13 -0.99
CA ILE A 215 -24.93 2.46 -1.65
C ILE A 215 -26.06 1.56 -1.13
N GLN A 216 -25.82 0.26 -0.97
CA GLN A 216 -26.80 -0.67 -0.40
C GLN A 216 -27.21 -0.24 1.01
N ARG A 217 -26.26 0.10 1.89
CA ARG A 217 -26.56 0.56 3.25
C ARG A 217 -27.37 1.85 3.27
N VAL A 218 -27.04 2.80 2.39
CA VAL A 218 -27.78 4.07 2.28
C VAL A 218 -29.21 3.81 1.82
N ILE A 219 -29.40 3.02 0.75
CA ILE A 219 -30.72 2.66 0.25
C ILE A 219 -31.54 1.97 1.35
N THR A 220 -30.98 0.99 2.05
CA THR A 220 -31.68 0.27 3.12
C THR A 220 -32.15 1.22 4.22
N ARG A 221 -31.27 2.12 4.70
CA ARG A 221 -31.64 3.10 5.74
C ARG A 221 -32.78 4.03 5.32
N GLU A 222 -32.72 4.54 4.10
CA GLU A 222 -33.79 5.41 3.58
C GLU A 222 -35.10 4.63 3.39
N THR A 223 -35.04 3.38 2.91
CA THR A 223 -36.25 2.54 2.78
C THR A 223 -36.88 2.22 4.13
N GLU A 224 -36.09 1.98 5.17
CA GLU A 224 -36.58 1.78 6.54
C GLU A 224 -37.28 3.03 7.08
N ALA A 225 -36.68 4.20 6.88
CA ALA A 225 -37.28 5.48 7.28
C ALA A 225 -38.62 5.73 6.57
N GLN A 226 -38.67 5.53 5.24
CA GLN A 226 -39.89 5.66 4.43
C GLN A 226 -40.98 4.68 4.90
N LEU A 227 -40.63 3.40 5.09
CA LEU A 227 -41.56 2.37 5.54
C LEU A 227 -42.14 2.70 6.92
N SER A 228 -41.35 3.26 7.84
CA SER A 228 -41.82 3.65 9.16
C SER A 228 -42.88 4.76 9.12
N THR A 229 -42.72 5.75 8.23
CA THR A 229 -43.69 6.84 8.03
C THR A 229 -44.94 6.32 7.32
N TYR A 230 -44.79 5.47 6.30
CA TYR A 230 -45.94 4.81 5.65
C TYR A 230 -46.75 3.96 6.64
N SER A 231 -46.07 3.22 7.53
CA SER A 231 -46.73 2.41 8.57
C SER A 231 -47.57 3.27 9.51
N LYS A 232 -47.05 4.42 9.97
CA LYS A 232 -47.81 5.37 10.80
C LYS A 232 -49.03 5.95 10.08
N ALA A 233 -48.86 6.39 8.84
CA ALA A 233 -49.97 6.88 8.02
C ALA A 233 -51.05 5.79 7.83
N GLY A 234 -50.61 4.55 7.57
CA GLY A 234 -51.48 3.38 7.47
C GLY A 234 -52.23 3.08 8.77
N GLN A 235 -51.56 3.17 9.92
CA GLN A 235 -52.18 2.99 11.24
C GLN A 235 -53.30 4.03 11.48
N ILE A 236 -53.05 5.31 11.16
CA ILE A 236 -54.05 6.37 11.26
C ILE A 236 -55.25 6.06 10.36
N ALA A 237 -55.01 5.68 9.09
CA ALA A 237 -56.08 5.34 8.16
C ALA A 237 -56.90 4.13 8.65
N GLN A 238 -56.23 3.11 9.17
CA GLN A 238 -56.88 1.91 9.71
C GLN A 238 -57.71 2.21 10.96
N GLU A 239 -57.23 3.09 11.84
CA GLU A 239 -57.99 3.57 13.00
C GLU A 239 -59.28 4.27 12.56
N VAL A 240 -59.19 5.15 11.55
CA VAL A 240 -60.35 5.88 11.02
C VAL A 240 -61.34 4.95 10.35
N PHE A 241 -60.88 4.01 9.53
CA PHE A 241 -61.77 3.06 8.85
C PHE A 241 -62.42 2.08 9.83
N SER A 242 -61.69 1.60 10.84
CA SER A 242 -62.26 0.71 11.85
C SER A 242 -63.29 1.39 12.75
N SER A 243 -63.19 2.71 12.95
CA SER A 243 -64.08 3.50 13.83
C SER A 243 -64.91 4.56 13.08
N LEU A 244 -65.17 4.34 11.78
CA LEU A 244 -65.74 5.34 10.87
C LEU A 244 -67.03 6.00 11.39
N ARG A 245 -67.97 5.19 11.92
CA ARG A 245 -69.24 5.69 12.45
C ARG A 245 -69.02 6.68 13.60
N THR A 246 -68.04 6.42 14.45
CA THR A 246 -67.65 7.28 15.58
C THR A 246 -67.00 8.58 15.10
N VAL A 247 -66.10 8.51 14.12
CA VAL A 247 -65.47 9.71 13.54
C VAL A 247 -66.51 10.63 12.89
N LEU A 248 -67.52 10.05 12.22
CA LEU A 248 -68.63 10.80 11.63
C LEU A 248 -69.55 11.42 12.69
N SER A 249 -69.87 10.69 13.77
CA SER A 249 -70.72 11.22 14.84
C SER A 249 -70.09 12.40 15.58
N PHE A 250 -68.76 12.43 15.71
CA PHE A 250 -68.03 13.55 16.30
C PHE A 250 -67.61 14.62 15.29
N ASN A 251 -67.98 14.48 14.00
CA ASN A 251 -67.55 15.37 12.92
C ASN A 251 -66.01 15.55 12.84
N GLY A 252 -65.27 14.49 13.18
CA GLY A 252 -63.82 14.52 13.30
C GLY A 252 -63.08 14.48 11.95
N SER A 253 -63.73 14.10 10.85
CA SER A 253 -63.09 13.77 9.55
C SER A 253 -61.95 14.71 9.10
N LYS A 254 -62.13 16.03 9.26
CA LYS A 254 -61.13 17.04 8.88
C LYS A 254 -59.84 16.99 9.73
N TYR A 255 -59.94 16.64 11.01
CA TYR A 255 -58.78 16.52 11.91
C TYR A 255 -57.91 15.33 11.50
N GLN A 256 -58.54 14.17 11.29
CA GLN A 256 -57.88 12.93 10.90
C GLN A 256 -57.24 13.05 9.51
N GLN A 257 -57.91 13.75 8.58
CA GLN A 257 -57.34 14.07 7.27
C GLN A 257 -56.03 14.88 7.40
N LYS A 258 -56.00 15.92 8.25
CA LYS A 258 -54.78 16.72 8.47
C LYS A 258 -53.65 15.90 9.08
N GLN A 259 -53.95 14.98 10.00
CA GLN A 259 -52.95 14.10 10.59
C GLN A 259 -52.36 13.14 9.56
N TYR A 260 -53.20 12.55 8.73
CA TYR A 260 -52.75 11.70 7.62
C TYR A 260 -51.90 12.49 6.61
N GLU A 261 -52.32 13.70 6.25
CA GLU A 261 -51.58 14.58 5.34
C GLU A 261 -50.20 14.99 5.90
N LYS A 262 -50.10 15.18 7.21
CA LYS A 262 -48.83 15.48 7.89
C LYS A 262 -47.82 14.34 7.73
N GLU A 263 -48.25 13.09 7.94
CA GLU A 263 -47.38 11.91 7.75
C GLU A 263 -47.00 11.72 6.27
N LEU A 264 -47.91 12.02 5.34
CA LEU A 264 -47.59 12.00 3.90
C LEU A 264 -46.53 13.04 3.51
N LYS A 265 -46.65 14.29 3.97
CA LYS A 265 -45.65 15.34 3.70
C LYS A 265 -44.28 15.01 4.28
N LEU A 266 -44.25 14.37 5.46
CA LEU A 266 -43.01 13.89 6.06
C LEU A 266 -42.32 12.85 5.16
N ASN A 267 -43.11 11.96 4.54
CA ASN A 267 -42.59 10.94 3.63
C ASN A 267 -42.12 11.51 2.28
N GLU A 268 -42.86 12.46 1.74
CA GLU A 268 -42.48 13.22 0.56
C GLU A 268 -41.12 13.90 0.78
N TRP A 269 -40.91 14.49 1.96
CA TRP A 269 -39.62 15.07 2.33
C TRP A 269 -38.46 14.05 2.35
N TYR A 270 -38.68 12.83 2.87
CA TYR A 270 -37.68 11.75 2.79
C TYR A 270 -37.41 11.34 1.33
N THR A 271 -38.43 11.40 0.49
CA THR A 271 -38.32 11.03 -0.94
C THR A 271 -37.56 12.09 -1.74
N VAL A 272 -37.80 13.38 -1.50
CA VAL A 272 -37.16 14.49 -2.22
C VAL A 272 -35.67 14.66 -1.89
N ARG A 273 -35.22 14.16 -0.72
CA ARG A 273 -33.81 14.21 -0.32
C ARG A 273 -32.94 13.12 -0.98
N LYS A 274 -33.57 12.12 -1.61
CA LYS A 274 -32.92 11.00 -2.31
C LYS A 274 -32.32 11.44 -3.65
#